data_AF-A0A0B1XQ29-F1
#
_entry.id   AF-A0A0B1XQ29-F1
#
_cell.length_a   1.000
_cell.length_b   1.000
_cell.length_c   1.000
_cell.angle_alpha   90.00
_cell.angle_beta   90.00
_cell.angle_gamma   90.00
#
_symmetry.space_group_name_H-M   'P 1'
#
loop_
_entity.id
_entity.type
_entity.pdbx_description
1 polymer ?
#
loop_
_entity_poly.entity_id
_entity_poly.type
_entity_poly.pdbx_seq_one_letter_code
_entity_poly.pdbx_strand_id
1 'polypeptide(L)'
;MTISLRDLCAFAAGALFTGLTAAQTLPPACEKYFRALDACNQNALNVSPSNAPQIRSTQQDVDKLREMLRAGLKTKGYDGIAAACAESQLTPLLKQQVVTIVTSLAMTNSVDANCRKAYNALGLR
;
A
#
# COMPACT_ATOMS: atom_id res chain seq x y z
N MET A 1 41.18 42.22 6.49
CA MET A 1 39.71 42.21 6.32
C MET A 1 39.30 40.82 5.88
N THR A 2 38.84 40.01 6.82
CA THR A 2 38.42 38.62 6.64
C THR A 2 36.94 38.60 6.30
N ILE A 3 36.61 38.28 5.05
CA ILE A 3 35.23 38.18 4.57
C ILE A 3 34.64 36.88 5.14
N SER A 4 33.58 37.02 5.93
CA SER A 4 32.92 35.92 6.65
C SER A 4 32.13 35.04 5.67
N LEU A 5 32.33 33.72 5.72
CA LEU A 5 31.67 32.69 4.91
C LEU A 5 30.15 32.51 5.17
N ARG A 6 29.49 33.44 5.86
CA ARG A 6 28.09 33.30 6.28
C ARG A 6 27.05 33.74 5.23
N ASP A 7 27.46 34.41 4.16
CA ASP A 7 26.54 35.05 3.20
C ASP A 7 26.42 34.36 1.82
N LEU A 8 27.07 33.21 1.59
CA LEU A 8 27.02 32.51 0.29
C LEU A 8 26.03 31.34 0.21
N CYS A 9 25.26 31.07 1.26
CA CYS A 9 24.30 29.94 1.30
C CYS A 9 22.83 30.35 1.08
N ALA A 10 22.55 31.49 0.44
CA ALA A 10 21.18 31.98 0.26
C ALA A 10 20.53 31.62 -1.10
N PHE A 11 21.22 30.99 -2.06
CA PHE A 11 20.66 30.81 -3.42
C PHE A 11 20.84 29.44 -4.08
N ALA A 12 21.08 28.35 -3.34
CA ALA A 12 21.21 27.01 -3.94
C ALA A 12 20.75 25.83 -3.06
N ALA A 13 19.81 26.04 -2.12
CA ALA A 13 19.29 24.98 -1.25
C ALA A 13 17.81 24.65 -1.48
N GLY A 14 17.26 25.01 -2.64
CA GLY A 14 15.85 24.75 -3.00
C GLY A 14 15.58 23.42 -3.70
N ALA A 15 16.58 22.55 -3.90
CA ALA A 15 16.44 21.37 -4.77
C ALA A 15 17.11 20.08 -4.26
N LEU A 16 17.53 20.03 -3.00
CA LEU A 16 18.16 18.84 -2.42
C LEU A 16 17.56 18.64 -1.03
N PHE A 17 17.12 17.42 -0.70
CA PHE A 17 16.54 16.97 0.59
C PHE A 17 15.02 16.76 0.73
N THR A 18 14.29 16.43 -0.35
CA THR A 18 13.05 15.62 -0.21
C THR A 18 13.25 14.12 -0.49
N GLY A 19 14.49 13.68 -0.76
CA GLY A 19 14.75 12.34 -1.30
C GLY A 19 15.26 11.25 -0.33
N LEU A 20 15.42 11.51 0.97
CA LEU A 20 16.08 10.56 1.88
C LEU A 20 15.25 10.07 3.08
N THR A 21 13.93 10.00 2.91
CA THR A 21 13.08 9.10 3.70
C THR A 21 12.32 8.10 2.81
N ALA A 22 12.90 7.70 1.68
CA ALA A 22 12.47 6.52 0.92
C ALA A 22 13.04 5.22 1.52
N ALA A 23 13.30 5.21 2.82
CA ALA A 23 13.64 3.99 3.53
C ALA A 23 12.35 3.14 3.64
N GLN A 24 12.23 2.17 2.73
CA GLN A 24 11.47 0.93 2.91
C GLN A 24 9.95 0.98 2.79
N THR A 25 9.36 2.10 2.37
CA THR A 25 7.91 2.19 2.13
C THR A 25 7.59 1.77 0.69
N LEU A 26 6.63 0.86 0.53
CA LEU A 26 6.13 0.46 -0.78
C LEU A 26 5.63 1.68 -1.56
N PRO A 27 5.69 1.67 -2.90
CA PRO A 27 5.09 2.73 -3.68
C PRO A 27 3.61 2.91 -3.30
N PRO A 28 3.11 4.16 -3.19
CA PRO A 28 1.75 4.45 -2.73
C PRO A 28 0.68 3.79 -3.63
N ALA A 29 1.02 3.53 -4.89
CA ALA A 29 0.19 2.77 -5.82
C ALA A 29 -0.14 1.36 -5.33
N CYS A 30 0.82 0.65 -4.71
CA CYS A 30 0.64 -0.66 -4.11
C CYS A 30 0.04 -0.57 -2.71
N GLU A 31 0.54 0.37 -1.91
CA GLU A 31 0.21 0.47 -0.48
C GLU A 31 -1.29 0.64 -0.22
N LYS A 32 -2.00 1.38 -1.09
CA LYS A 32 -3.45 1.56 -0.98
C LYS A 32 -4.23 0.23 -1.05
N TYR A 33 -3.82 -0.71 -1.90
CA TYR A 33 -4.48 -2.02 -2.03
C TYR A 33 -4.22 -2.90 -0.82
N PHE A 34 -2.98 -2.90 -0.34
CA PHE A 34 -2.59 -3.59 0.88
C PHE A 34 -3.38 -3.09 2.10
N ARG A 35 -3.53 -1.77 2.25
CA ARG A 35 -4.35 -1.19 3.32
C ARG A 35 -5.82 -1.58 3.20
N ALA A 36 -6.37 -1.61 1.99
CA ALA A 36 -7.75 -2.04 1.76
C ALA A 36 -7.97 -3.52 2.08
N LEU A 37 -7.04 -4.39 1.69
CA LEU A 37 -7.08 -5.82 2.04
C LEU A 37 -7.02 -6.01 3.55
N ASP A 38 -6.13 -5.34 4.26
CA ASP A 38 -6.03 -5.47 5.71
C ASP A 38 -7.30 -5.02 6.42
N ALA A 39 -7.85 -3.86 6.05
CA ALA A 39 -9.07 -3.35 6.64
C ALA A 39 -10.27 -4.28 6.39
N CYS A 40 -10.42 -4.77 5.15
CA CYS A 40 -11.54 -5.62 4.78
C CYS A 40 -11.39 -7.07 5.29
N ASN A 41 -10.18 -7.62 5.36
CA ASN A 41 -9.92 -8.91 5.99
C ASN A 41 -10.20 -8.88 7.50
N GLN A 42 -9.79 -7.81 8.19
CA GLN A 42 -10.13 -7.60 9.61
C GLN A 42 -11.64 -7.57 9.82
N ASN A 43 -12.37 -6.84 8.97
CA ASN A 43 -13.84 -6.83 9.02
C ASN A 43 -14.42 -8.24 8.75
N ALA A 44 -13.90 -8.97 7.76
CA ALA A 44 -14.32 -10.33 7.46
C ALA A 44 -14.05 -11.31 8.62
N LEU A 45 -12.93 -11.19 9.32
CA LEU A 45 -12.62 -11.99 10.51
C LEU A 45 -13.61 -11.75 11.64
N ASN A 46 -14.03 -10.50 11.83
CA ASN A 46 -15.01 -10.14 12.86
C ASN A 46 -16.43 -10.64 12.54
N VAL A 47 -16.78 -10.71 11.26
CA VAL A 47 -18.13 -11.09 10.80
C VAL A 47 -18.26 -12.59 10.61
N SER A 48 -17.19 -13.26 10.17
CA SER A 48 -17.21 -14.68 9.82
C SER A 48 -15.99 -15.41 10.39
N PRO A 49 -15.95 -15.63 11.72
CA PRO A 49 -14.83 -16.32 12.36
C PRO A 49 -14.68 -17.78 11.87
N SER A 50 -15.75 -18.40 11.38
CA SER A 50 -15.70 -19.73 10.75
C SER A 50 -14.82 -19.76 9.49
N ASN A 51 -14.70 -18.62 8.79
CA ASN A 51 -13.83 -18.47 7.62
C ASN A 51 -12.43 -17.94 8.00
N ALA A 52 -12.11 -17.80 9.30
CA ALA A 52 -10.84 -17.26 9.75
C ALA A 52 -9.60 -18.00 9.21
N PRO A 53 -9.58 -19.34 9.07
CA PRO A 53 -8.43 -20.02 8.47
C PRO A 53 -8.15 -19.55 7.02
N GLN A 54 -9.21 -19.43 6.22
CA GLN A 54 -9.11 -19.00 4.82
C GLN A 54 -8.68 -17.53 4.70
N ILE A 55 -9.27 -16.66 5.55
CA ILE A 55 -8.94 -15.23 5.58
C ILE A 55 -7.48 -15.03 6.03
N ARG A 56 -7.03 -15.75 7.07
CA ARG A 56 -5.64 -15.70 7.53
C ARG A 56 -4.66 -16.22 6.49
N SER A 57 -4.99 -17.31 5.79
CA SER A 57 -4.16 -17.80 4.68
C SER A 57 -4.01 -16.74 3.59
N THR A 58 -5.12 -16.09 3.21
CA THR A 58 -5.11 -14.99 2.25
C THR A 58 -4.23 -13.84 2.73
N GLN A 59 -4.32 -13.49 4.01
CA GLN A 59 -3.53 -12.43 4.62
C GLN A 59 -2.02 -12.75 4.61
N GLN A 60 -1.66 -14.01 4.87
CA GLN A 60 -0.27 -14.48 4.78
C GLN A 60 0.28 -14.38 3.35
N ASP A 61 -0.51 -14.70 2.34
CA ASP A 61 -0.07 -14.58 0.94
C ASP A 61 0.12 -13.11 0.53
N VAL A 62 -0.74 -12.23 1.01
CA VAL A 62 -0.64 -10.78 0.82
C VAL A 62 0.60 -10.22 1.54
N ASP A 63 0.90 -10.68 2.75
CA ASP A 63 2.11 -10.28 3.48
C ASP A 63 3.39 -10.78 2.81
N LYS A 64 3.41 -12.03 2.31
CA LYS A 64 4.53 -12.53 1.49
C LYS A 64 4.73 -11.68 0.24
N LEU A 65 3.66 -11.29 -0.44
CA LEU A 65 3.74 -10.41 -1.60
C LEU A 65 4.31 -9.03 -1.22
N ARG A 66 3.87 -8.47 -0.10
CA ARG A 66 4.37 -7.21 0.45
C ARG A 66 5.87 -7.31 0.75
N GLU A 67 6.32 -8.41 1.34
CA GLU A 67 7.74 -8.69 1.60
C GLU A 67 8.55 -8.86 0.30
N MET A 68 8.03 -9.59 -0.69
CA MET A 68 8.67 -9.73 -2.00
C MET A 68 8.85 -8.38 -2.70
N LEU A 69 7.85 -7.50 -2.63
CA LEU A 69 7.96 -6.15 -3.20
C LEU A 69 8.97 -5.30 -2.42
N ARG A 70 9.02 -5.41 -1.09
CA ARG A 70 10.06 -4.74 -0.27
C ARG A 70 11.46 -5.27 -0.56
N ALA A 71 11.62 -6.58 -0.78
CA ALA A 71 12.89 -7.16 -1.22
C ALA A 71 13.25 -6.67 -2.62
N GLY A 72 12.25 -6.58 -3.51
CA GLY A 72 12.36 -6.01 -4.85
C GLY A 72 12.79 -4.54 -4.84
N LEU A 73 12.39 -3.75 -3.85
CA LEU A 73 12.85 -2.36 -3.70
C LEU A 73 14.37 -2.29 -3.51
N LYS A 74 14.97 -3.27 -2.81
CA LYS A 74 16.42 -3.35 -2.60
C LYS A 74 17.19 -3.75 -3.86
N THR A 75 16.55 -4.49 -4.77
CA THR A 75 17.22 -5.07 -5.95
C THR A 75 16.93 -4.32 -7.25
N LYS A 76 15.68 -3.89 -7.47
CA LYS A 76 15.20 -3.20 -8.68
C LYS A 76 15.01 -1.69 -8.50
N GLY A 77 15.12 -1.18 -7.27
CA GLY A 77 14.86 0.21 -6.96
C GLY A 77 13.37 0.58 -6.90
N TYR A 78 13.09 1.81 -6.47
CA TYR A 78 11.73 2.30 -6.25
C TYR A 78 10.90 2.30 -7.54
N ASP A 79 11.46 2.81 -8.64
CA ASP A 79 10.73 2.96 -9.91
C ASP A 79 10.38 1.62 -10.55
N GLY A 80 11.25 0.61 -10.43
CA GLY A 80 10.97 -0.74 -10.93
C GLY A 80 9.83 -1.43 -10.18
N ILE A 81 9.70 -1.19 -8.87
CA ILE A 81 8.58 -1.69 -8.08
C ILE A 81 7.33 -0.84 -8.27
N ALA A 82 7.46 0.48 -8.44
CA ALA A 82 6.34 1.35 -8.77
C ALA A 82 5.72 0.96 -10.12
N ALA A 83 6.56 0.63 -11.11
CA ALA A 83 6.11 0.06 -12.39
C ALA A 83 5.43 -1.29 -12.20
N ALA A 84 6.00 -2.25 -11.45
CA ALA A 84 5.35 -3.54 -11.18
C ALA A 84 4.01 -3.41 -10.42
N CYS A 85 3.90 -2.39 -9.56
CA CYS A 85 2.69 -2.03 -8.82
C CYS A 85 1.64 -1.32 -9.67
N ALA A 86 2.08 -0.59 -10.70
CA ALA A 86 1.24 0.05 -11.71
C ALA A 86 0.92 -0.88 -12.89
N GLU A 87 1.72 -1.92 -13.08
CA GLU A 87 1.55 -2.94 -14.11
C GLU A 87 0.27 -3.73 -13.88
N SER A 88 -0.40 -3.98 -14.99
CA SER A 88 -1.77 -4.46 -15.06
C SER A 88 -2.01 -5.86 -14.49
N GLN A 89 -1.04 -6.57 -13.90
CA GLN A 89 -1.24 -7.94 -13.40
C GLN A 89 -1.32 -8.04 -11.87
N LEU A 90 -0.54 -7.25 -11.13
CA LEU A 90 -0.57 -7.26 -9.67
C LEU A 90 -1.82 -6.53 -9.13
N THR A 91 -2.07 -5.34 -9.69
CA THR A 91 -3.19 -4.48 -9.35
C THR A 91 -4.55 -5.15 -9.50
N PRO A 92 -4.91 -5.84 -10.61
CA PRO A 92 -6.22 -6.48 -10.72
C PRO A 92 -6.38 -7.66 -9.78
N LEU A 93 -5.33 -8.42 -9.46
CA LEU A 93 -5.41 -9.53 -8.50
C LEU A 93 -5.75 -8.99 -7.11
N LEU A 94 -4.98 -8.00 -6.64
CA LEU A 94 -5.24 -7.35 -5.36
C LEU A 94 -6.61 -6.68 -5.35
N LYS A 95 -6.99 -5.98 -6.43
CA LYS A 95 -8.31 -5.37 -6.60
C LYS A 95 -9.42 -6.41 -6.53
N GLN A 96 -9.34 -7.49 -7.28
CA GLN A 96 -10.35 -8.55 -7.32
C GLN A 96 -10.52 -9.20 -5.96
N GLN A 97 -9.43 -9.35 -5.21
CA GLN A 97 -9.45 -9.92 -3.87
C GLN A 97 -10.15 -8.97 -2.89
N VAL A 98 -9.85 -7.66 -2.91
CA VAL A 98 -10.61 -6.66 -2.12
C VAL A 98 -12.09 -6.65 -2.52
N VAL A 99 -12.40 -6.62 -3.82
CA VAL A 99 -13.78 -6.62 -4.31
C VAL A 99 -14.54 -7.86 -3.85
N THR A 100 -13.91 -9.04 -3.89
CA THR A 100 -14.53 -10.29 -3.42
C THR A 100 -14.88 -10.22 -1.94
N ILE A 101 -13.95 -9.75 -1.09
CA ILE A 101 -14.18 -9.61 0.36
C ILE A 101 -15.29 -8.58 0.63
N VAL A 102 -15.22 -7.41 0.00
CA VAL A 102 -16.22 -6.34 0.15
C VAL A 102 -17.59 -6.80 -0.33
N THR A 103 -17.67 -7.52 -1.44
CA THR A 103 -18.95 -8.04 -1.99
C THR A 103 -19.57 -9.04 -1.02
N SER A 104 -18.79 -9.98 -0.48
CA SER A 104 -19.24 -10.93 0.53
C SER A 104 -19.77 -10.21 1.78
N LEU A 105 -19.03 -9.23 2.29
CA LEU A 105 -19.44 -8.39 3.42
C LEU A 105 -20.67 -7.53 3.09
N ALA A 106 -20.82 -7.07 1.85
CA ALA A 106 -21.95 -6.25 1.42
C ALA A 106 -23.23 -7.09 1.33
N MET A 107 -23.14 -8.33 0.86
CA MET A 107 -24.28 -9.27 0.83
C MET A 107 -24.83 -9.55 2.24
N THR A 108 -23.98 -9.48 3.27
CA THR A 108 -24.37 -9.63 4.68
C THR A 108 -24.56 -8.30 5.40
N ASN A 109 -24.58 -7.15 4.70
CA ASN A 109 -24.66 -5.79 5.27
C ASN A 109 -23.63 -5.51 6.38
N SER A 110 -22.48 -6.20 6.35
CA SER A 110 -21.49 -6.20 7.42
C SER A 110 -20.22 -5.42 7.08
N VAL A 111 -20.21 -4.65 5.99
CA VAL A 111 -19.10 -3.77 5.63
C VAL A 111 -19.01 -2.61 6.62
N ASP A 112 -17.98 -2.62 7.46
CA ASP A 112 -17.71 -1.57 8.43
C ASP A 112 -17.18 -0.28 7.77
N ALA A 113 -17.04 0.79 8.56
CA ALA A 113 -16.57 2.08 8.08
C ALA A 113 -15.10 2.04 7.60
N ASN A 114 -14.26 1.18 8.17
CA ASN A 114 -12.84 1.11 7.88
C ASN A 114 -12.59 0.41 6.53
N CYS A 115 -13.18 -0.75 6.32
CA CYS A 115 -13.17 -1.47 5.04
C CYS A 115 -13.77 -0.61 3.94
N ARG A 116 -14.91 0.07 4.19
CA ARG A 116 -15.54 0.98 3.22
C ARG A 116 -14.65 2.16 2.85
N LYS A 117 -14.03 2.82 3.83
CA LYS A 117 -13.12 3.95 3.60
C LYS A 117 -11.90 3.50 2.80
N ALA A 118 -11.31 2.36 3.14
CA ALA A 118 -10.15 1.84 2.44
C ALA A 118 -10.48 1.38 1.02
N TYR A 119 -11.64 0.75 0.81
CA TYR A 119 -12.16 0.39 -0.53
C TYR A 119 -12.39 1.63 -1.41
N ASN A 120 -13.03 2.67 -0.87
CA ASN A 120 -13.29 3.91 -1.61
C ASN A 120 -11.98 4.63 -1.99
N ALA A 121 -10.95 4.54 -1.15
CA ALA A 121 -9.63 5.11 -1.43
C ALA A 121 -8.93 4.46 -2.63
N LEU A 122 -9.39 3.29 -3.09
CA LEU A 122 -8.89 2.65 -4.31
C LEU A 122 -9.41 3.34 -5.58
N GLY A 123 -10.46 4.15 -5.50
CA GLY A 123 -11.04 4.86 -6.65
C GLY A 123 -11.72 3.95 -7.67
N LEU A 124 -12.22 2.79 -7.26
CA LEU A 124 -12.81 1.76 -8.13
C LEU A 124 -14.27 2.05 -8.54
N ARG A 125 -14.61 3.33 -8.73
CA ARG A 125 -15.93 3.74 -9.21
C ARG A 125 -16.04 3.58 -10.72
#